data_AF-A0A2T1CQK1-F1
#
_entry.id   AF-A0A2T1CQK1-F1
#
_cell.length_a   1.000
_cell.length_b   1.000
_cell.length_c   1.000
_cell.angle_alpha   90.00
_cell.angle_beta   90.00
_cell.angle_gamma   90.00
#
_symmetry.space_group_name_H-M   'P 1'
#
loop_
_entity.id
_entity.type
_entity.pdbx_description
1 polymer ?
#
loop_
_entity_poly.entity_id
_entity_poly.type
_entity_poly.pdbx_seq_one_letter_code
_entity_poly.pdbx_strand_id
1 'polypeptide(L)'
;MHYLDTIVPNQLYAQDPELRQQAETLEALFDDKLGVATRNWAYYYAIQQPWSILAAWSKGISWMEKVKSAIAFPVSTKIIKQKYNLTLEGKEAAVQDIREVFTIVEQKLNSGQQYLVGDCFSSTDITFAALASLVLRPEHHPFYDSRLAKLPAEMVALVEELRATPAGELVMRMYREHRPVGANGRSPLQY
;
A
#
# COMPACT_ATOMS: atom_id res chain seq x y z
N MET A 1 8.75 11.02 -3.81
CA MET A 1 7.88 12.19 -3.56
C MET A 1 8.53 13.52 -3.97
N HIS A 2 9.85 13.69 -3.78
CA HIS A 2 10.58 14.90 -4.21
C HIS A 2 10.32 15.40 -5.64
N TYR A 3 10.24 14.51 -6.65
CA TYR A 3 9.91 14.96 -8.02
C TYR A 3 8.51 15.57 -8.12
N LEU A 4 7.53 15.05 -7.37
CA LEU A 4 6.17 15.61 -7.39
C LEU A 4 6.14 16.97 -6.71
N ASP A 5 6.90 17.15 -5.62
CA ASP A 5 7.00 18.42 -4.89
C ASP A 5 7.44 19.59 -5.75
N THR A 6 8.21 19.35 -6.82
CA THR A 6 8.67 20.41 -7.74
C THR A 6 7.63 20.82 -8.78
N ILE A 7 6.57 20.03 -8.98
CA ILE A 7 5.58 20.24 -10.04
C ILE A 7 4.16 20.50 -9.54
N VAL A 8 3.85 20.14 -8.30
CA VAL A 8 2.52 20.40 -7.73
C VAL A 8 2.43 21.82 -7.14
N PRO A 9 1.27 22.50 -7.25
CA PRO A 9 1.10 23.85 -6.72
C PRO A 9 1.09 23.90 -5.19
N ASN A 10 0.65 22.81 -4.53
CA ASN A 10 0.67 22.68 -3.08
C ASN A 10 1.88 21.83 -2.68
N GLN A 11 2.77 22.41 -1.89
CA GLN A 11 4.00 21.74 -1.49
C GLN A 11 3.72 20.54 -0.59
N LEU A 12 4.40 19.43 -0.85
CA LEU A 12 4.23 18.16 -0.14
C LEU A 12 5.21 18.02 1.03
N TYR A 13 6.30 18.79 1.02
CA TYR A 13 7.26 18.89 2.12
C TYR A 13 7.12 20.24 2.82
N ALA A 14 7.31 20.23 4.14
CA ALA A 14 7.43 21.44 4.92
C ALA A 14 8.67 22.26 4.50
N GLN A 15 8.55 23.58 4.59
CA GLN A 15 9.68 24.50 4.41
C GLN A 15 10.61 24.53 5.63
N ASP A 16 10.07 24.17 6.79
CA ASP A 16 10.85 23.97 8.00
C ASP A 16 11.83 22.80 7.80
N PRO A 17 13.16 23.03 7.95
CA PRO A 17 14.16 21.99 7.73
C PRO A 17 14.02 20.79 8.67
N GLU A 18 13.57 21.00 9.91
CA GLU A 18 13.39 19.93 10.89
C GLU A 18 12.21 19.03 10.51
N LEU A 19 11.07 19.63 10.17
CA LEU A 19 9.91 18.88 9.68
C LEU A 19 10.24 18.13 8.39
N ARG A 20 11.02 18.74 7.50
CA ARG A 20 11.47 18.09 6.27
C ARG A 20 12.35 16.87 6.56
N GLN A 21 13.30 16.99 7.48
CA GLN A 21 14.15 15.86 7.88
C GLN A 21 13.33 14.72 8.52
N GLN A 22 12.32 15.06 9.33
CA GLN A 22 11.40 14.08 9.91
C GLN A 22 10.60 13.33 8.82
N ALA A 23 10.12 14.05 7.81
CA ALA A 23 9.43 13.47 6.65
C ALA A 23 10.34 12.50 5.89
N GLU A 24 11.57 12.92 5.55
CA GLU A 24 12.54 12.09 4.82
C GLU A 24 12.91 10.83 5.62
N THR A 25 13.07 10.94 6.93
CA THR A 25 13.34 9.79 7.81
C THR A 25 12.17 8.78 7.80
N LEU A 26 10.94 9.27 7.87
CA LEU A 26 9.75 8.42 7.80
C LEU A 26 9.55 7.80 6.42
N GLU A 27 9.77 8.57 5.35
CA GLU A 27 9.71 8.04 3.98
C GLU A 27 10.73 6.92 3.76
N ALA A 28 11.96 7.07 4.27
CA ALA A 28 12.97 6.01 4.21
C ALA A 28 12.53 4.76 4.98
N LEU A 29 12.03 4.92 6.21
CA LEU A 29 11.47 3.81 6.99
C LEU A 29 10.34 3.09 6.22
N PHE A 30 9.47 3.86 5.57
CA PHE A 30 8.37 3.29 4.81
C PHE A 30 8.83 2.58 3.55
N ASP A 31 9.80 3.10 2.79
CA ASP A 31 10.28 2.42 1.59
C ASP A 31 11.07 1.16 1.93
N ASP A 32 12.00 1.27 2.89
CA ASP A 32 12.95 0.19 3.24
C ASP A 32 12.27 -0.95 4.01
N LYS A 33 11.27 -0.63 4.85
CA LYS A 33 10.63 -1.63 5.71
C LYS A 33 9.19 -1.94 5.28
N LEU A 34 8.29 -0.95 5.35
CA LEU A 34 6.87 -1.18 5.08
C LEU A 34 6.64 -1.60 3.63
N GLY A 35 7.29 -0.95 2.67
CA GLY A 35 7.15 -1.24 1.25
C GLY A 35 7.70 -2.61 0.87
N VAL A 36 8.77 -3.07 1.52
CA VAL A 36 9.31 -4.42 1.32
C VAL A 36 8.35 -5.46 1.91
N ALA A 37 7.93 -5.26 3.16
CA ALA A 37 7.06 -6.18 3.88
C ALA A 37 5.68 -6.32 3.22
N THR A 38 5.01 -5.21 2.91
CA THR A 38 3.69 -5.21 2.26
C THR A 38 3.70 -5.90 0.90
N ARG A 39 4.76 -5.70 0.09
CA ARG A 39 4.93 -6.41 -1.20
C ARG A 39 5.17 -7.90 -1.00
N ASN A 40 6.05 -8.30 -0.07
CA ASN A 40 6.26 -9.71 0.25
C ASN A 40 4.94 -10.37 0.65
N TRP A 41 4.25 -9.81 1.65
CA TRP A 41 2.97 -10.33 2.16
C TRP A 41 1.92 -10.41 1.06
N ALA A 42 1.73 -9.35 0.28
CA ALA A 42 0.74 -9.33 -0.80
C ALA A 42 1.08 -10.35 -1.91
N TYR A 43 2.34 -10.42 -2.33
CA TYR A 43 2.75 -11.39 -3.35
C TYR A 43 2.66 -12.83 -2.85
N TYR A 44 2.95 -13.11 -1.57
CA TYR A 44 2.85 -14.45 -0.99
C TYR A 44 1.45 -15.05 -1.19
N TYR A 45 0.39 -14.28 -0.92
CA TYR A 45 -0.98 -14.76 -1.17
C TYR A 45 -1.35 -14.73 -2.65
N ALA A 46 -0.92 -13.70 -3.38
CA ALA A 46 -1.30 -13.54 -4.77
C ALA A 46 -0.80 -14.72 -5.63
N ILE A 47 0.46 -15.16 -5.47
CA ILE A 47 1.05 -16.23 -6.29
C ILE A 47 0.39 -17.59 -6.09
N GLN A 48 -0.35 -17.77 -5.00
CA GLN A 48 -1.14 -18.97 -4.73
C GLN A 48 -2.45 -18.99 -5.54
N GLN A 49 -2.80 -17.85 -6.16
CA GLN A 49 -3.95 -17.67 -7.04
C GLN A 49 -3.49 -17.22 -8.45
N PRO A 50 -2.72 -18.07 -9.16
CA PRO A 50 -2.03 -17.70 -10.41
C PRO A 50 -2.98 -17.19 -11.49
N TRP A 51 -4.16 -17.80 -11.63
CA TRP A 51 -5.16 -17.38 -12.61
C TRP A 51 -5.75 -16.01 -12.30
N SER A 52 -5.97 -15.70 -11.01
CA SER A 52 -6.49 -14.41 -10.57
C SER A 52 -5.49 -13.29 -10.81
N ILE A 53 -4.19 -13.52 -10.54
CA ILE A 53 -3.14 -12.54 -10.89
C ILE A 53 -3.10 -12.36 -12.40
N LEU A 54 -3.00 -13.45 -13.16
CA LEU A 54 -2.85 -13.38 -14.61
C LEU A 54 -4.01 -12.59 -15.24
N ALA A 55 -5.24 -12.84 -14.79
CA ALA A 55 -6.42 -12.08 -15.19
C ALA A 55 -6.32 -10.60 -14.81
N ALA A 56 -5.86 -10.28 -13.60
CA ALA A 56 -5.70 -8.91 -13.14
C ALA A 56 -4.62 -8.14 -13.94
N TRP A 57 -3.48 -8.76 -14.21
CA TRP A 57 -2.37 -8.16 -14.98
C TRP A 57 -2.66 -8.07 -16.47
N SER A 58 -3.54 -8.94 -16.97
CA SER A 58 -3.93 -8.96 -18.38
C SER A 58 -5.23 -8.20 -18.66
N LYS A 59 -5.64 -7.32 -17.73
CA LYS A 59 -6.79 -6.43 -17.93
C LYS A 59 -6.40 -5.31 -18.90
N GLY A 60 -7.26 -5.03 -19.88
CA GLY A 60 -7.05 -3.96 -20.87
C GLY A 60 -6.11 -4.29 -22.03
N ILE A 61 -5.46 -5.46 -22.06
CA ILE A 61 -4.56 -5.86 -23.16
C ILE A 61 -5.27 -6.72 -24.23
N SER A 62 -4.75 -6.71 -25.46
CA SER A 62 -5.33 -7.42 -26.61
C SER A 62 -5.24 -8.95 -26.47
N TRP A 63 -6.03 -9.71 -27.23
CA TRP A 63 -6.06 -11.17 -27.12
C TRP A 63 -4.68 -11.83 -27.39
N MET A 64 -3.91 -11.30 -28.35
CA MET A 64 -2.56 -11.82 -28.65
C MET A 64 -1.60 -11.58 -27.48
N GLU A 65 -1.71 -10.43 -26.81
CA GLU A 65 -0.91 -10.10 -25.64
C GLU A 65 -1.31 -10.93 -24.43
N LYS A 66 -2.60 -11.29 -24.28
CA LYS A 66 -3.05 -12.24 -23.24
C LYS A 66 -2.38 -13.61 -23.39
N VAL A 67 -2.27 -14.12 -24.61
CA VAL A 67 -1.58 -15.40 -24.87
C VAL A 67 -0.10 -15.29 -24.52
N LYS A 68 0.59 -14.22 -24.95
CA LYS A 68 1.99 -13.97 -24.60
C LYS A 68 2.19 -13.85 -23.08
N SER A 69 1.29 -13.13 -22.41
CA SER A 69 1.26 -12.97 -20.94
C SER A 69 1.14 -14.33 -20.25
N ALA A 70 0.21 -15.18 -20.69
CA ALA A 70 0.03 -16.52 -20.13
C ALA A 70 1.28 -17.40 -20.28
N ILE A 71 1.99 -17.30 -21.40
CA ILE A 71 3.25 -18.03 -21.64
C ILE A 71 4.39 -17.50 -20.76
N ALA A 72 4.49 -16.17 -20.58
CA ALA A 72 5.54 -15.55 -19.78
C ALA A 72 5.29 -15.66 -18.26
N PHE A 73 4.04 -15.84 -17.84
CA PHE A 73 3.61 -15.80 -16.45
C PHE A 73 4.37 -16.75 -15.51
N PRO A 74 4.67 -18.02 -15.86
CA PRO A 74 5.47 -18.90 -15.01
C PRO A 74 6.89 -18.36 -14.74
N VAL A 75 7.50 -17.69 -15.71
CA VAL A 75 8.82 -17.06 -15.55
C VAL A 75 8.72 -15.85 -14.62
N SER A 76 7.73 -14.99 -14.81
CA SER A 76 7.49 -13.82 -13.94
C SER A 76 7.24 -14.23 -12.49
N THR A 77 6.40 -15.24 -12.25
CA THR A 77 6.13 -15.75 -10.90
C THR A 77 7.37 -16.35 -10.25
N LYS A 78 8.24 -17.04 -11.01
CA LYS A 78 9.52 -17.54 -10.50
C LYS A 78 10.45 -16.40 -10.06
N ILE A 79 10.58 -15.35 -10.88
CA ILE A 79 11.39 -14.17 -10.54
C ILE A 79 10.86 -13.49 -9.29
N ILE A 80 9.53 -13.32 -9.17
CA ILE A 80 8.90 -12.70 -8.00
C ILE A 80 9.14 -13.53 -6.74
N LYS A 81 8.96 -14.85 -6.82
CA LYS A 81 9.24 -15.76 -5.69
C LYS A 81 10.68 -15.63 -5.20
N GLN A 82 11.64 -15.56 -6.11
CA GLN A 82 13.06 -15.43 -5.78
C GLN A 82 13.39 -14.04 -5.22
N LYS A 83 12.98 -12.98 -5.90
CA LYS A 83 13.29 -11.60 -5.53
C LYS A 83 12.75 -11.22 -4.16
N TYR A 84 11.54 -11.68 -3.84
CA TYR A 84 10.89 -11.32 -2.58
C TYR A 84 11.01 -12.40 -1.51
N ASN A 85 11.74 -13.50 -1.75
CA ASN A 85 11.85 -14.64 -0.83
C ASN A 85 10.47 -15.07 -0.27
N LEU A 86 9.55 -15.43 -1.16
CA LEU A 86 8.15 -15.74 -0.82
C LEU A 86 8.03 -17.12 -0.15
N THR A 87 8.52 -17.22 1.08
CA THR A 87 8.38 -18.38 1.96
C THR A 87 7.38 -18.08 3.08
N LEU A 88 7.01 -19.11 3.85
CA LEU A 88 6.14 -18.93 5.01
C LEU A 88 6.80 -18.01 6.05
N GLU A 89 8.08 -18.23 6.31
CA GLU A 89 8.91 -17.44 7.23
C GLU A 89 9.04 -16.00 6.75
N GLY A 90 9.23 -15.80 5.44
CA GLY A 90 9.29 -14.45 4.84
C GLY A 90 7.97 -13.70 5.00
N LYS A 91 6.83 -14.37 4.80
CA LYS A 91 5.50 -13.79 5.05
C LYS A 91 5.31 -13.45 6.53
N GLU A 92 5.73 -14.32 7.45
CA GLU A 92 5.60 -14.07 8.89
C GLU A 92 6.47 -12.90 9.35
N ALA A 93 7.72 -12.83 8.88
CA ALA A 93 8.60 -11.70 9.11
C ALA A 93 7.99 -10.39 8.57
N ALA A 94 7.42 -10.43 7.36
CA ALA A 94 6.73 -9.29 6.79
C ALA A 94 5.55 -8.82 7.64
N VAL A 95 4.77 -9.73 8.24
CA VAL A 95 3.70 -9.36 9.18
C VAL A 95 4.26 -8.65 10.42
N GLN A 96 5.39 -9.11 10.96
CA GLN A 96 6.04 -8.44 12.10
C GLN A 96 6.54 -7.05 11.72
N ASP A 97 7.19 -6.90 10.57
CA ASP A 97 7.66 -5.60 10.08
C ASP A 97 6.51 -4.61 9.86
N ILE A 98 5.38 -5.08 9.32
CA ILE A 98 4.17 -4.25 9.15
C ILE A 98 3.68 -3.78 10.53
N ARG A 99 3.53 -4.69 11.50
CA ARG A 99 3.09 -4.33 12.87
C ARG A 99 4.03 -3.36 13.56
N GLU A 100 5.33 -3.54 13.38
CA GLU A 100 6.34 -2.65 13.97
C GLU A 100 6.22 -1.23 13.39
N VAL A 101 6.10 -1.10 12.06
CA VAL A 101 5.91 0.22 11.44
C VAL A 101 4.59 0.86 11.87
N PHE A 102 3.51 0.08 11.97
CA PHE A 102 2.24 0.59 12.50
C PHE A 102 2.40 1.09 13.94
N THR A 103 3.09 0.35 14.80
CA THR A 103 3.38 0.77 16.17
C THR A 103 4.18 2.09 16.22
N ILE A 104 5.19 2.25 15.37
CA ILE A 104 5.97 3.50 15.26
C ILE A 104 5.08 4.66 14.84
N VAL A 105 4.19 4.43 13.88
CA VAL A 105 3.24 5.45 13.42
C VAL A 105 2.22 5.81 14.51
N GLU A 106 1.68 4.82 15.22
CA GLU A 106 0.77 5.03 16.34
C GLU A 106 1.39 5.87 17.45
N GLN A 107 2.66 5.59 17.80
CA GLN A 107 3.39 6.38 18.79
C GLN A 107 3.51 7.86 18.39
N LYS A 108 3.63 8.14 17.08
CA LYS A 108 3.60 9.52 16.57
C LYS A 108 2.19 10.11 16.70
N LEU A 109 1.17 9.39 16.26
CA LEU A 109 -0.23 9.84 16.27
C LEU A 109 -0.85 10.00 17.67
N ASN A 110 -0.34 9.30 18.70
CA ASN A 110 -0.85 9.34 20.07
C ASN A 110 -0.85 10.73 20.72
N SER A 111 -0.26 11.74 20.09
CA SER A 111 -0.37 13.14 20.48
C SER A 111 -1.66 13.83 19.98
N GLY A 112 -2.60 13.09 19.38
CA GLY A 112 -3.83 13.64 18.76
C GLY A 112 -3.57 14.27 17.39
N GLN A 113 -2.42 13.99 16.78
CA GLN A 113 -2.00 14.59 15.52
C GLN A 113 -2.86 14.08 14.36
N GLN A 114 -3.23 14.99 13.47
CA GLN A 114 -3.99 14.67 12.26
C GLN A 114 -3.11 14.20 11.11
N TYR A 115 -1.80 14.41 11.16
CA TYR A 115 -0.85 14.05 10.11
C TYR A 115 0.44 13.56 10.75
N LEU A 116 1.26 12.83 9.98
CA LEU A 116 2.49 12.23 10.49
C LEU A 116 3.61 13.24 10.76
N VAL A 117 3.58 14.38 10.05
CA VAL A 117 4.57 15.45 10.15
C VAL A 117 3.86 16.79 10.06
N GLY A 118 4.02 17.63 11.08
CA GLY A 118 3.38 18.94 11.16
C GLY A 118 1.84 18.84 11.19
N ASP A 119 1.18 19.92 10.76
CA ASP A 119 -0.28 20.10 10.90
C ASP A 119 -1.03 20.02 9.56
N CYS A 120 -0.37 19.56 8.49
CA CYS A 120 -0.94 19.53 7.15
C CYS A 120 -0.67 18.18 6.47
N PHE A 121 -1.55 17.82 5.55
CA PHE A 121 -1.38 16.66 4.67
C PHE A 121 -0.08 16.77 3.86
N SER A 122 0.77 15.75 3.94
CA SER A 122 2.13 15.79 3.41
C SER A 122 2.50 14.54 2.61
N SER A 123 3.70 14.57 2.01
CA SER A 123 4.28 13.42 1.32
C SER A 123 4.37 12.17 2.20
N THR A 124 4.59 12.36 3.50
CA THR A 124 4.70 11.27 4.50
C THR A 124 3.39 10.53 4.65
N ASP A 125 2.27 11.25 4.77
CA ASP A 125 0.93 10.67 4.87
C ASP A 125 0.56 9.92 3.59
N ILE A 126 0.86 10.50 2.42
CA ILE A 126 0.65 9.86 1.12
C ILE A 126 1.44 8.55 1.04
N THR A 127 2.73 8.59 1.42
CA THR A 127 3.63 7.44 1.30
C THR A 127 3.18 6.32 2.22
N PHE A 128 2.88 6.62 3.49
CA PHE A 128 2.37 5.64 4.44
C PHE A 128 1.04 5.06 3.97
N ALA A 129 0.07 5.91 3.62
CA ALA A 129 -1.26 5.47 3.18
C ALA A 129 -1.19 4.62 1.91
N ALA A 130 -0.37 5.00 0.93
CA ALA A 130 -0.20 4.25 -0.31
C ALA A 130 0.33 2.83 -0.04
N LEU A 131 1.37 2.69 0.79
CA LEU A 131 1.97 1.38 1.08
C LEU A 131 1.10 0.52 1.99
N ALA A 132 0.55 1.10 3.06
CA ALA A 132 -0.34 0.39 4.00
C ALA A 132 -1.66 -0.05 3.33
N SER A 133 -2.14 0.68 2.32
CA SER A 133 -3.39 0.34 1.63
C SER A 133 -3.37 -1.00 0.89
N LEU A 134 -2.20 -1.55 0.59
CA LEU A 134 -2.06 -2.90 0.02
C LEU A 134 -2.53 -3.97 1.01
N VAL A 135 -2.40 -3.70 2.31
CA VAL A 135 -2.89 -4.54 3.40
C VAL A 135 -4.31 -4.11 3.79
N LEU A 136 -4.50 -2.83 4.08
CA LEU A 136 -5.75 -2.32 4.67
C LEU A 136 -6.93 -2.26 3.71
N ARG A 137 -6.69 -2.21 2.39
CA ARG A 137 -7.73 -2.21 1.34
C ARG A 137 -8.88 -1.22 1.62
N PRO A 138 -8.61 0.10 1.69
CA PRO A 138 -9.65 1.10 1.91
C PRO A 138 -10.66 1.14 0.76
N GLU A 139 -11.89 1.62 1.02
CA GLU A 139 -13.01 1.64 0.05
C GLU A 139 -12.70 2.32 -1.28
N HIS A 140 -11.78 3.29 -1.30
CA HIS A 140 -11.37 4.01 -2.51
C HIS A 140 -10.05 3.51 -3.11
N HIS A 141 -9.59 2.32 -2.72
CA HIS A 141 -8.39 1.74 -3.32
C HIS A 141 -8.64 1.40 -4.80
N PRO A 142 -7.74 1.80 -5.72
CA PRO A 142 -7.98 1.68 -7.16
C PRO A 142 -8.11 0.24 -7.66
N PHE A 143 -7.52 -0.71 -6.93
CA PHE A 143 -7.39 -2.11 -7.36
C PHE A 143 -7.98 -3.15 -6.39
N TYR A 144 -8.18 -2.79 -5.13
CA TYR A 144 -8.51 -3.75 -4.10
C TYR A 144 -9.87 -3.43 -3.51
N ASP A 145 -10.77 -4.42 -3.55
CA ASP A 145 -12.06 -4.35 -2.89
C ASP A 145 -11.87 -4.31 -1.37
N SER A 146 -12.59 -3.40 -0.70
CA SER A 146 -12.55 -3.23 0.75
C SER A 146 -13.25 -4.35 1.53
N ARG A 147 -14.12 -5.12 0.85
CA ARG A 147 -14.83 -6.26 1.42
C ARG A 147 -13.86 -7.43 1.62
N LEU A 148 -13.86 -7.96 2.84
CA LEU A 148 -12.94 -9.01 3.26
C LEU A 148 -13.49 -10.43 3.04
N ALA A 149 -14.76 -10.56 2.65
CA ALA A 149 -15.49 -11.84 2.58
C ALA A 149 -14.86 -12.94 1.70
N LYS A 150 -13.96 -12.57 0.78
CA LYS A 150 -13.27 -13.51 -0.12
C LYS A 150 -11.80 -13.74 0.25
N LEU A 151 -11.33 -13.14 1.35
CA LEU A 151 -9.95 -13.30 1.81
C LEU A 151 -9.82 -14.49 2.76
N PRO A 152 -8.66 -15.16 2.80
CA PRO A 152 -8.32 -16.13 3.84
C PRO A 152 -8.45 -15.52 5.25
N ALA A 153 -8.91 -16.32 6.21
CA ALA A 153 -9.14 -15.87 7.59
C ALA A 153 -7.92 -15.20 8.23
N GLU A 154 -6.70 -15.70 7.97
CA GLU A 154 -5.45 -15.10 8.44
C GLU A 154 -5.25 -13.66 7.91
N MET A 155 -5.58 -13.42 6.64
CA MET A 155 -5.51 -12.06 6.07
C MET A 155 -6.57 -11.16 6.70
N VAL A 156 -7.79 -11.67 6.90
CA VAL A 156 -8.87 -10.90 7.53
C VAL A 156 -8.46 -10.46 8.92
N ALA A 157 -7.92 -11.37 9.73
CA ALA A 157 -7.48 -11.07 11.09
C ALA A 157 -6.43 -9.95 11.13
N LEU A 158 -5.40 -10.01 10.27
CA LEU A 158 -4.39 -8.95 10.20
C LEU A 158 -4.98 -7.62 9.73
N VAL A 159 -5.89 -7.64 8.75
CA VAL A 159 -6.51 -6.40 8.24
C VAL A 159 -7.38 -5.76 9.31
N GLU A 160 -8.18 -6.54 10.02
CA GLU A 160 -9.04 -6.04 11.10
C GLU A 160 -8.21 -5.51 12.27
N GLU A 161 -7.15 -6.23 12.67
CA GLU A 161 -6.18 -5.79 13.66
C GLU A 161 -5.61 -4.41 13.31
N LEU A 162 -5.02 -4.28 12.11
CA LEU A 162 -4.35 -3.06 11.70
C LEU A 162 -5.33 -1.90 11.43
N ARG A 163 -6.56 -2.18 10.97
CA ARG A 163 -7.60 -1.16 10.80
C ARG A 163 -8.09 -0.58 12.12
N ALA A 164 -7.99 -1.33 13.22
CA ALA A 164 -8.41 -0.90 14.54
C ALA A 164 -7.38 -0.01 15.26
N THR A 165 -6.21 0.22 14.66
CA THR A 165 -5.18 1.08 15.26
C THR A 165 -5.25 2.52 14.75
N PRO A 166 -4.74 3.53 15.49
CA PRO A 166 -4.66 4.91 15.01
C PRO A 166 -3.96 5.06 13.64
N ALA A 167 -2.94 4.24 13.38
CA ALA A 167 -2.27 4.20 12.08
C ALA A 167 -3.19 3.67 10.97
N GLY A 168 -3.99 2.64 11.26
CA GLY A 168 -5.02 2.17 10.33
C GLY A 168 -6.07 3.23 10.03
N GLU A 169 -6.59 3.88 11.07
CA GLU A 169 -7.58 4.95 10.96
C GLU A 169 -7.06 6.13 10.12
N LEU A 170 -5.79 6.51 10.31
CA LEU A 170 -5.11 7.49 9.46
C LEU A 170 -5.22 7.11 7.98
N VAL A 171 -4.86 5.89 7.61
CA VAL A 171 -4.88 5.43 6.20
C VAL A 171 -6.30 5.43 5.64
N MET A 172 -7.26 4.93 6.41
CA MET A 172 -8.67 4.90 6.01
C MET A 172 -9.21 6.32 5.79
N ARG A 173 -8.84 7.27 6.65
CA ARG A 173 -9.17 8.69 6.51
C ARG A 173 -8.51 9.31 5.27
N MET A 174 -7.21 9.09 5.05
CA MET A 174 -6.50 9.63 3.89
C MET A 174 -7.15 9.24 2.57
N TYR A 175 -7.59 7.98 2.43
CA TYR A 175 -8.32 7.54 1.23
C TYR A 175 -9.74 8.12 1.13
N ARG A 176 -10.43 8.31 2.25
CA ARG A 176 -11.77 8.91 2.26
C ARG A 176 -11.72 10.38 1.83
N GLU A 177 -10.77 11.14 2.38
CA GLU A 177 -10.67 12.60 2.21
C GLU A 177 -9.97 13.00 0.92
N HIS A 178 -8.88 12.31 0.55
CA HIS A 178 -8.04 12.71 -0.59
C HIS A 178 -8.23 11.85 -1.84
N ARG A 179 -9.12 10.86 -1.78
CA ARG A 179 -9.46 10.02 -2.95
C ARG A 179 -10.97 9.83 -3.12
N PRO A 180 -11.77 10.92 -3.19
CA PRO A 180 -13.19 10.80 -3.42
C PRO A 180 -13.46 10.15 -4.78
N VAL A 181 -14.48 9.28 -4.81
CA VAL A 181 -14.95 8.69 -6.06
C VAL A 181 -15.48 9.82 -6.93
N GLY A 182 -14.93 10.02 -8.13
CA GLY A 182 -15.51 10.95 -9.09
C GLY A 182 -17.00 10.64 -9.29
N ALA A 183 -17.82 11.64 -9.58
CA ALA A 183 -19.30 11.63 -9.58
C ALA A 183 -20.02 10.49 -10.34
N ASN A 184 -19.28 9.58 -10.99
CA ASN A 184 -19.80 8.43 -11.73
C ASN A 184 -19.42 7.05 -11.13
N GLY A 185 -18.93 6.96 -9.89
CA GLY A 185 -18.70 5.66 -9.25
C GLY A 185 -17.57 4.81 -9.87
N ARG A 186 -16.78 5.39 -10.78
CA ARG A 186 -15.70 4.69 -11.50
C ARG A 186 -14.34 5.14 -11.00
N SER A 187 -13.53 4.18 -10.59
CA SER A 187 -12.08 4.36 -10.38
C SER A 187 -11.45 4.92 -11.68
N PRO A 188 -10.60 5.97 -11.62
CA PRO A 188 -10.03 6.64 -12.79
C PRO A 188 -9.16 5.77 -13.72
N LEU A 189 -8.90 4.51 -13.35
CA LEU A 189 -8.00 3.60 -14.06
C LEU A 189 -8.72 2.50 -14.83
N GLN A 190 -9.95 2.75 -15.30
CA GLN A 190 -10.61 1.88 -16.27
C GLN A 190 -10.50 2.49 -17.67
N TYR A 191 -9.35 2.24 -18.31
CA TYR A 191 -9.21 2.25 -19.76
C TYR A 191 -9.31 0.81 -20.28
#